data_AF-S3VF15-F1
#
_entry.id   AF-S3VF15-F1
#
_cell.length_a   1.000
_cell.length_b   1.000
_cell.length_c   1.000
_cell.angle_alpha   90.00
_cell.angle_beta   90.00
_cell.angle_gamma   90.00
#
_symmetry.space_group_name_H-M   'P 1'
#
loop_
_entity.id
_entity.type
_entity.pdbx_description
1 polymer ?
#
loop_
_entity_poly.entity_id
_entity_poly.type
_entity_poly.pdbx_seq_one_letter_code
_entity_poly.pdbx_strand_id
1 'polypeptide(L)'
;MLKQYFQYITNLRKIRNIITVRSLLLISSMYIQPMLQGGNALAVLALAAIFVGLIGTYAANGYEIRTNMESDKPTTLGSYLKFFFLMLVFSAVVVLIIDFAVSPFVGPQLKPYLESYVKDPKTPLPPELERLYILLPFAIGLVLFTLVPVLIAKISVVQGILTFGKYLRRTDYIQVAWTSYLVFFVPFFVLYILSSFPNFLSSFFGLLLVLIVIFLSLTWDLILHFPVFYIVKKIDASTDTNPLSDGPIESG
;
A
#
# COMPACT_ATOMS: atom_id res chain seq x y z
N MET A 1 7.54 -14.22 -13.77
CA MET A 1 7.66 -12.75 -13.59
C MET A 1 8.32 -12.35 -12.28
N LEU A 2 8.01 -12.96 -11.13
CA LEU A 2 8.61 -12.58 -9.83
C LEU A 2 10.14 -12.63 -9.80
N LYS A 3 10.76 -13.68 -10.36
CA LYS A 3 12.23 -13.77 -10.51
C LYS A 3 12.82 -12.58 -11.29
N GLN A 4 12.20 -12.21 -12.42
CA GLN A 4 12.64 -11.07 -13.24
C GLN A 4 12.49 -9.75 -12.48
N TYR A 5 11.43 -9.60 -11.69
CA TYR A 5 11.23 -8.43 -10.85
C TYR A 5 12.30 -8.29 -9.76
N PHE A 6 12.65 -9.37 -9.06
CA PHE A 6 13.73 -9.33 -8.06
C PHE A 6 15.08 -9.02 -8.70
N GLN A 7 15.37 -9.58 -9.87
CA GLN A 7 16.57 -9.23 -10.64
C GLN A 7 16.57 -7.74 -11.01
N TYR A 8 15.44 -7.23 -11.51
CA TYR A 8 15.26 -5.83 -11.88
C TYR A 8 15.52 -4.88 -10.70
N ILE A 9 14.85 -5.09 -9.57
CA ILE A 9 15.01 -4.24 -8.38
C ILE A 9 16.42 -4.32 -7.80
N THR A 10 17.05 -5.50 -7.83
CA THR A 10 18.43 -5.67 -7.38
C THR A 10 19.39 -4.87 -8.26
N ASN A 11 19.19 -4.91 -9.58
CA ASN A 11 20.00 -4.18 -10.55
C ASN A 11 19.87 -2.65 -10.40
N LEU A 12 18.69 -2.16 -9.99
CA LEU A 12 18.51 -0.73 -9.68
C LEU A 12 19.28 -0.27 -8.42
N ARG A 13 19.85 -1.19 -7.63
CA ARG A 13 20.55 -0.91 -6.36
C ARG A 13 19.69 -0.14 -5.34
N LYS A 14 18.37 -0.18 -5.49
CA LYS A 14 17.41 0.60 -4.66
C LYS A 14 17.05 -0.06 -3.34
N ILE A 15 17.20 -1.39 -3.25
CA ILE A 15 16.85 -2.18 -2.07
C ILE A 15 17.43 -1.57 -0.79
N ARG A 16 18.73 -1.22 -0.80
CA ARG A 16 19.40 -0.65 0.36
C ARG A 16 18.75 0.66 0.81
N ASN A 17 18.54 1.60 -0.11
CA ASN A 17 18.00 2.92 0.23
C ASN A 17 16.56 2.82 0.75
N ILE A 18 15.74 1.97 0.13
CA ILE A 18 14.37 1.72 0.56
C ILE A 18 14.35 1.19 1.99
N ILE A 19 15.15 0.15 2.26
CA ILE A 19 15.25 -0.44 3.60
C ILE A 19 15.78 0.60 4.60
N THR A 20 16.82 1.37 4.27
CA THR A 20 17.38 2.39 5.18
C THR A 20 16.33 3.44 5.56
N VAL A 21 15.63 4.02 4.59
CA VAL A 21 14.61 5.04 4.87
C VAL A 21 13.44 4.46 5.66
N ARG A 22 13.00 3.24 5.32
CA ARG A 22 11.92 2.56 6.05
C ARG A 22 12.31 2.23 7.49
N SER A 23 13.55 1.79 7.73
CA SER A 23 14.08 1.57 9.07
C SER A 23 14.09 2.86 9.89
N LEU A 24 14.52 3.98 9.30
CA LEU A 24 14.49 5.27 9.98
C LEU A 24 13.06 5.69 10.34
N LEU A 25 12.12 5.60 9.39
CA LEU A 25 10.71 5.93 9.64
C LEU A 25 10.09 5.01 10.72
N LEU A 26 10.39 3.71 10.68
CA LEU A 26 9.90 2.75 11.66
C LEU A 26 10.46 3.06 13.06
N ILE A 27 11.78 3.26 13.19
CA ILE A 27 12.42 3.62 14.46
C ILE A 27 11.81 4.92 15.00
N SER A 28 11.72 5.96 14.17
CA SER A 28 11.10 7.23 14.57
C SER A 28 9.65 7.03 15.06
N SER A 29 8.87 6.18 14.39
CA SER A 29 7.48 5.90 14.81
C SER A 29 7.39 5.25 16.18
N MET A 30 8.31 4.33 16.50
CA MET A 30 8.35 3.65 17.80
C MET A 30 8.73 4.61 18.93
N TYR A 31 9.58 5.61 18.66
CA TYR A 31 9.94 6.64 19.64
C TYR A 31 8.83 7.68 19.89
N ILE A 32 7.97 7.93 18.90
CA ILE A 32 6.88 8.91 19.02
C ILE A 32 5.65 8.35 19.75
N GLN A 33 5.40 7.03 19.67
CA GLN A 33 4.23 6.40 20.30
C GLN A 33 4.08 6.68 21.81
N PRO A 34 5.13 6.57 22.65
CA PRO A 34 5.03 6.90 24.07
C PRO A 34 4.66 8.37 24.32
N MET A 35 5.11 9.30 23.47
CA MET A 35 4.82 10.74 23.59
C MET A 35 3.35 11.06 23.24
N LEU A 36 2.73 10.29 22.36
CA LEU A 36 1.29 10.40 22.04
C LEU A 36 0.41 10.03 23.23
N GLN A 37 0.81 9.02 24.01
CA GLN A 37 0.08 8.60 25.21
C GLN A 37 0.09 9.68 26.30
N GLY A 38 1.08 10.58 26.28
CA GLY A 38 1.14 11.76 27.14
C GLY A 38 0.31 12.98 26.65
N GLY A 39 -0.47 12.86 25.57
CA GLY A 39 -1.31 13.95 25.05
C GLY A 39 -0.53 15.07 24.36
N ASN A 40 0.71 14.82 23.92
CA ASN A 40 1.56 15.85 23.33
C ASN A 40 1.13 16.18 21.89
N ALA A 41 0.67 17.41 21.66
CA ALA A 41 0.28 17.89 20.33
C ALA A 41 1.41 17.81 19.29
N LEU A 42 2.68 17.97 19.71
CA LEU A 42 3.83 17.78 18.82
C LEU A 42 3.98 16.32 18.37
N ALA A 43 3.58 15.36 19.21
CA ALA A 43 3.63 13.95 18.84
C ALA A 43 2.58 13.60 17.77
N VAL A 44 1.42 14.27 17.79
CA VAL A 44 0.40 14.13 16.73
C VAL A 44 0.92 14.66 15.40
N LEU A 45 1.54 15.85 15.40
CA LEU A 45 2.18 16.41 14.21
C LEU A 45 3.33 15.53 13.70
N ALA A 46 4.13 14.97 14.61
CA ALA A 46 5.21 14.06 14.25
C ALA A 46 4.70 12.75 13.64
N LEU A 47 3.60 12.19 14.15
CA LEU A 47 2.95 11.01 13.57
C LEU A 47 2.39 11.31 12.17
N ALA A 48 1.75 12.46 11.98
CA ALA A 48 1.28 12.91 10.67
C ALA A 48 2.45 13.06 9.68
N ALA A 49 3.57 13.63 10.11
CA ALA A 49 4.78 13.74 9.31
C ALA A 49 5.35 12.37 8.93
N ILE A 50 5.36 11.39 9.84
CA ILE A 50 5.77 10.02 9.54
C ILE A 50 4.83 9.38 8.52
N PHE A 51 3.52 9.54 8.68
CA PHE A 51 2.54 9.02 7.73
C PHE A 51 2.74 9.60 6.33
N VAL A 52 2.95 10.91 6.23
CA VAL A 52 3.33 11.58 4.97
C VAL A 52 4.66 11.03 4.44
N GLY A 53 5.64 10.80 5.29
CA GLY A 53 6.90 10.15 4.93
C GLY A 53 6.72 8.74 4.39
N LEU A 54 5.83 7.94 4.97
CA LEU A 54 5.56 6.57 4.53
C LEU A 54 4.86 6.53 3.17
N ILE A 55 3.87 7.40 2.94
CA ILE A 55 3.21 7.55 1.63
C ILE A 55 4.19 8.11 0.61
N GLY A 56 4.93 9.13 1.00
CA GLY A 56 5.84 9.84 0.12
C GLY A 56 6.97 8.94 -0.38
N THR A 57 7.53 8.13 0.51
CA THR A 57 8.55 7.12 0.13
C THR A 57 7.98 6.04 -0.76
N TYR A 58 6.75 5.57 -0.53
CA TYR A 58 6.09 4.61 -1.40
C TYR A 58 5.89 5.19 -2.82
N ALA A 59 5.32 6.40 -2.93
CA ALA A 59 5.11 7.08 -4.20
C ALA A 59 6.43 7.37 -4.93
N ALA A 60 7.47 7.78 -4.20
CA ALA A 60 8.79 8.05 -4.75
C ALA A 60 9.44 6.79 -5.34
N ASN A 61 9.43 5.70 -4.56
CA ASN A 61 9.95 4.42 -4.99
C ASN A 61 9.17 3.87 -6.19
N GLY A 62 7.84 4.00 -6.19
CA GLY A 62 7.01 3.56 -7.29
C GLY A 62 7.24 4.33 -8.58
N TYR A 63 7.34 5.66 -8.49
CA TYR A 63 7.67 6.50 -9.62
C TYR A 63 9.04 6.11 -10.19
N GLU A 64 10.06 6.03 -9.35
CA GLU A 64 11.42 5.69 -9.80
C GLU A 64 11.53 4.28 -10.38
N ILE A 65 10.93 3.28 -9.74
CA ILE A 65 10.85 1.91 -10.26
C ILE A 65 10.19 1.92 -11.64
N ARG A 66 9.13 2.71 -11.83
CA ARG A 66 8.44 2.79 -13.11
C ARG A 66 9.25 3.51 -14.19
N THR A 67 9.90 4.63 -13.88
CA THR A 67 10.65 5.41 -14.88
C THR A 67 11.80 4.63 -15.45
N ASN A 68 12.49 3.84 -14.63
CA ASN A 68 13.56 2.95 -15.08
C ASN A 68 13.08 1.75 -15.92
N MET A 69 11.77 1.57 -16.15
CA MET A 69 11.25 0.53 -17.05
C MET A 69 11.02 1.00 -18.49
N GLU A 70 10.90 2.32 -18.70
CA GLU A 70 10.77 2.97 -20.01
C GLU A 70 11.88 4.01 -20.16
N SER A 71 13.02 3.57 -20.70
CA SER A 71 14.19 4.42 -20.96
C SER A 71 13.91 5.61 -21.87
N ASP A 72 12.82 5.53 -22.65
CA ASP A 72 12.58 6.39 -23.80
C ASP A 72 11.73 7.63 -23.46
N LYS A 73 11.25 7.72 -22.21
CA LYS A 73 10.48 8.88 -21.71
C LYS A 73 11.25 9.56 -20.57
N PRO A 74 12.00 10.65 -20.83
CA PRO A 74 12.74 11.33 -19.78
C PRO A 74 11.76 11.94 -18.76
N THR A 75 11.89 11.54 -17.50
CA THR A 75 11.09 12.11 -16.42
C THR A 75 11.77 13.30 -15.80
N THR A 76 11.12 14.46 -15.87
CA THR A 76 11.60 15.68 -15.23
C THR A 76 11.17 15.75 -13.76
N LEU A 77 11.88 16.56 -12.96
CA LEU A 77 11.51 16.83 -11.56
C LEU A 77 10.09 17.41 -11.44
N GLY A 78 9.68 18.25 -12.39
CA GLY A 78 8.32 18.81 -12.42
C GLY A 78 7.24 17.74 -12.58
N SER A 79 7.45 16.76 -13.47
CA SER A 79 6.52 15.62 -13.63
C SER A 79 6.45 14.77 -12.36
N TYR A 80 7.58 14.55 -11.69
CA TYR A 80 7.64 13.86 -10.41
C TYR A 80 6.84 14.59 -9.33
N LEU A 81 7.08 15.89 -9.13
CA LEU A 81 6.38 16.69 -8.12
C LEU A 81 4.87 16.73 -8.38
N LYS A 82 4.46 16.83 -9.65
CA LYS A 82 3.04 16.78 -10.04
C LYS A 82 2.42 15.43 -9.71
N PHE A 83 3.09 14.33 -10.05
CA PHE A 83 2.63 12.98 -9.70
C PHE A 83 2.51 12.80 -8.19
N PHE A 84 3.54 13.20 -7.45
CA PHE A 84 3.61 13.11 -6.00
C PHE A 84 2.47 13.88 -5.32
N PHE A 85 2.26 15.15 -5.74
CA PHE A 85 1.16 15.97 -5.23
C PHE A 85 -0.20 15.33 -5.51
N LEU A 86 -0.42 14.83 -6.74
CA LEU A 86 -1.66 14.15 -7.10
C LEU A 86 -1.88 12.86 -6.30
N MET A 87 -0.82 12.11 -5.98
CA MET A 87 -0.89 10.93 -5.12
C MET A 87 -1.25 11.29 -3.66
N LEU A 88 -0.73 12.41 -3.14
CA LEU A 88 -1.12 12.92 -1.82
C LEU A 88 -2.60 13.34 -1.79
N VAL A 89 -3.04 14.12 -2.78
CA VAL A 89 -4.45 14.53 -2.91
C VAL A 89 -5.34 13.30 -3.05
N PHE A 90 -4.97 12.34 -3.90
CA PHE A 90 -5.68 11.07 -4.06
C PHE A 90 -5.78 10.31 -2.74
N SER A 91 -4.69 10.21 -1.98
CA SER A 91 -4.68 9.54 -0.68
C SER A 91 -5.60 10.22 0.33
N ALA A 92 -5.62 11.56 0.35
CA ALA A 92 -6.52 12.33 1.21
C ALA A 92 -7.99 12.10 0.81
N VAL A 93 -8.31 12.13 -0.48
CA VAL A 93 -9.66 11.84 -1.00
C VAL A 93 -10.09 10.42 -0.63
N VAL A 94 -9.20 9.44 -0.77
CA VAL A 94 -9.46 8.05 -0.36
C VAL A 94 -9.80 7.97 1.12
N VAL A 95 -9.02 8.63 1.99
CA VAL A 95 -9.29 8.65 3.43
C VAL A 95 -10.67 9.25 3.72
N LEU A 96 -11.03 10.35 3.05
CA LEU A 96 -12.35 10.97 3.20
C LEU A 96 -13.49 10.05 2.72
N ILE A 97 -13.30 9.34 1.60
CA ILE A 97 -14.28 8.37 1.09
C ILE A 97 -14.43 7.21 2.06
N ILE A 98 -13.33 6.70 2.62
CA ILE A 98 -13.36 5.64 3.63
C ILE A 98 -14.13 6.13 4.85
N ASP A 99 -13.81 7.30 5.38
CA ASP A 99 -14.49 7.88 6.53
C ASP A 99 -16.00 8.03 6.26
N PHE A 100 -16.37 8.58 5.10
CA PHE A 100 -17.76 8.68 4.67
C PHE A 100 -18.46 7.32 4.52
N ALA A 101 -17.77 6.32 3.98
CA ALA A 101 -18.34 4.97 3.78
C ALA A 101 -18.49 4.20 5.10
N VAL A 102 -17.60 4.45 6.07
CA VAL A 102 -17.57 3.76 7.37
C VAL A 102 -18.47 4.45 8.39
N SER A 103 -18.62 5.76 8.31
CA SER A 103 -19.42 6.58 9.24
C SER A 103 -20.84 6.02 9.49
N PRO A 104 -21.61 5.55 8.47
CA PRO A 104 -22.93 4.96 8.69
C PRO A 104 -22.92 3.67 9.52
N PHE A 105 -21.81 2.92 9.51
CA PHE A 105 -21.66 1.68 10.28
C PHE A 105 -21.26 1.95 11.73
N VAL A 106 -20.80 3.17 12.04
CA VAL A 106 -20.55 3.64 13.41
C VAL A 106 -21.78 4.41 13.90
N GLY A 107 -22.83 3.67 14.23
CA GLY A 107 -24.06 4.27 14.74
C GLY A 107 -23.86 5.02 16.08
N PRO A 108 -24.82 5.87 16.50
CA PRO A 108 -24.74 6.63 17.75
C PRO A 108 -24.51 5.76 19.01
N GLN A 109 -24.88 4.49 18.95
CA GLN A 109 -24.69 3.52 20.04
C GLN A 109 -23.26 2.98 20.13
N LEU A 110 -22.52 2.93 19.01
CA LEU A 110 -21.15 2.41 18.92
C LEU A 110 -20.10 3.51 19.10
N LYS A 111 -20.48 4.77 18.84
CA LYS A 111 -19.62 5.95 18.96
C LYS A 111 -19.00 6.13 20.35
N PRO A 112 -19.73 5.96 21.48
CA PRO A 112 -19.15 6.07 22.82
C PRO A 112 -18.09 5.01 23.10
N TYR A 113 -18.28 3.78 22.58
CA TYR A 113 -17.31 2.68 22.72
C TYR A 113 -16.01 2.97 21.96
N LEU A 114 -16.12 3.53 20.76
CA LEU A 114 -14.96 4.00 19.99
C LEU A 114 -14.24 5.16 20.68
N GLU A 115 -14.98 6.14 21.19
CA GLU A 115 -14.39 7.26 21.94
C GLU A 115 -13.70 6.79 23.23
N SER A 116 -14.25 5.79 23.92
CA SER A 116 -13.58 5.17 25.08
C SER A 116 -12.36 4.35 24.67
N TYR A 117 -12.42 3.61 23.56
CA TYR A 117 -11.29 2.82 23.06
C TYR A 117 -10.12 3.70 22.61
N VAL A 118 -10.40 4.85 21.99
CA VAL A 118 -9.37 5.84 21.62
C VAL A 118 -8.68 6.41 22.85
N LYS A 119 -9.40 6.56 23.97
CA LYS A 119 -8.85 7.05 25.25
C LYS A 119 -8.12 5.96 26.03
N ASP A 120 -8.67 4.75 26.03
CA ASP A 120 -8.07 3.56 26.65
C ASP A 120 -8.19 2.35 25.69
N PRO A 121 -7.10 2.02 24.96
CA PRO A 121 -7.05 0.89 24.03
C PRO A 121 -7.27 -0.49 24.67
N LYS A 122 -7.32 -0.57 26.00
CA LYS A 122 -7.64 -1.81 26.74
C LYS A 122 -9.13 -2.01 26.95
N THR A 123 -9.96 -1.01 26.63
CA THR A 123 -11.41 -1.13 26.72
C THR A 123 -11.88 -2.21 25.73
N PRO A 124 -12.60 -3.26 26.18
CA PRO A 124 -13.10 -4.27 25.26
C PRO A 124 -14.11 -3.65 24.29
N LEU A 125 -13.87 -3.82 23.00
CA LEU A 125 -14.82 -3.43 21.97
C LEU A 125 -15.95 -4.47 21.88
N PRO A 126 -17.19 -4.05 21.58
CA PRO A 126 -18.24 -4.98 21.18
C PRO A 126 -17.77 -5.91 20.04
N PRO A 127 -18.16 -7.20 20.04
CA PRO A 127 -17.70 -8.16 19.02
C PRO A 127 -17.97 -7.72 17.58
N GLU A 128 -19.03 -6.96 17.34
CA GLU A 128 -19.37 -6.40 16.03
C GLU A 128 -18.36 -5.33 15.59
N LEU A 129 -17.93 -4.47 16.52
CA LEU A 129 -16.92 -3.44 16.30
C LEU A 129 -15.54 -4.08 16.09
N GLU A 130 -15.20 -5.11 16.87
CA GLU A 130 -13.94 -5.84 16.72
C GLU A 130 -13.82 -6.48 15.32
N ARG A 131 -14.88 -7.14 14.84
CA ARG A 131 -14.94 -7.69 13.48
C ARG A 131 -14.83 -6.61 12.41
N LEU A 132 -15.54 -5.49 12.58
CA LEU A 132 -15.46 -4.37 11.66
C LEU A 132 -14.03 -3.82 11.61
N TYR A 133 -13.37 -3.67 12.76
CA TYR A 133 -12.00 -3.15 12.87
C TYR A 133 -10.97 -4.03 12.17
N ILE A 134 -11.25 -5.33 12.03
CA ILE A 134 -10.41 -6.29 11.30
C ILE A 134 -10.72 -6.32 9.80
N LEU A 135 -12.01 -6.43 9.46
CA LEU A 135 -12.46 -6.62 8.08
C LEU A 135 -12.30 -5.35 7.24
N LEU A 136 -12.43 -4.19 7.86
CA LEU A 136 -12.39 -2.91 7.18
C LEU A 136 -10.98 -2.59 6.64
N PRO A 137 -9.87 -2.68 7.42
CA PRO A 137 -8.51 -2.54 6.88
C PRO A 137 -8.20 -3.56 5.78
N PHE A 138 -8.74 -4.77 5.87
CA PHE A 138 -8.59 -5.79 4.83
C PHE A 138 -9.24 -5.37 3.52
N ALA A 139 -10.51 -4.97 3.56
CA ALA A 139 -11.26 -4.54 2.38
C ALA A 139 -10.67 -3.26 1.76
N ILE A 140 -10.32 -2.27 2.59
CA ILE A 140 -9.64 -1.05 2.15
C ILE A 140 -8.32 -1.39 1.48
N GLY A 141 -7.51 -2.24 2.10
CA GLY A 141 -6.24 -2.68 1.55
C GLY A 141 -6.42 -3.34 0.19
N LEU A 142 -7.35 -4.28 0.05
CA LEU A 142 -7.65 -4.93 -1.23
C LEU A 142 -7.99 -3.90 -2.33
N VAL A 143 -8.86 -2.94 -2.04
CA VAL A 143 -9.24 -1.89 -3.01
C VAL A 143 -8.02 -1.04 -3.38
N LEU A 144 -7.27 -0.56 -2.39
CA LEU A 144 -6.13 0.31 -2.63
C LEU A 144 -5.00 -0.39 -3.37
N PHE A 145 -4.68 -1.63 -3.00
CA PHE A 145 -3.64 -2.40 -3.69
C PHE A 145 -4.08 -2.93 -5.05
N THR A 146 -5.38 -2.85 -5.38
CA THR A 146 -5.85 -3.01 -6.75
C THR A 146 -5.69 -1.73 -7.56
N LEU A 147 -5.95 -0.56 -6.97
CA LEU A 147 -5.99 0.72 -7.67
C LEU A 147 -4.63 1.41 -7.79
N VAL A 148 -3.91 1.54 -6.69
CA VAL A 148 -2.67 2.31 -6.58
C VAL A 148 -1.58 1.84 -7.54
N PRO A 149 -1.35 0.53 -7.77
CA PRO A 149 -0.36 0.11 -8.75
C PRO A 149 -0.65 0.58 -10.17
N VAL A 150 -1.93 0.71 -10.55
CA VAL A 150 -2.32 1.26 -11.86
C VAL A 150 -1.95 2.74 -11.96
N LEU A 151 -2.18 3.51 -10.90
CA LEU A 151 -1.82 4.93 -10.85
C LEU A 151 -0.30 5.12 -11.05
N ILE A 152 0.49 4.31 -10.35
CA ILE A 152 1.96 4.33 -10.46
C ILE A 152 2.41 3.90 -11.86
N ALA A 153 1.82 2.84 -12.42
CA ALA A 153 2.20 2.34 -13.74
C ALA A 153 2.01 3.37 -14.87
N LYS A 154 1.07 4.31 -14.72
CA LYS A 154 0.79 5.34 -15.72
C LYS A 154 1.52 6.66 -15.54
N ILE A 155 2.25 6.88 -14.43
CA ILE A 155 3.00 8.14 -14.15
C ILE A 155 2.08 9.39 -14.08
N SER A 156 0.79 9.23 -14.32
CA SER A 156 -0.26 10.24 -14.24
C SER A 156 -1.45 9.61 -13.54
N VAL A 157 -1.80 10.14 -12.38
CA VAL A 157 -2.94 9.65 -11.58
C VAL A 157 -4.23 9.67 -12.40
N VAL A 158 -4.45 10.73 -13.19
CA VAL A 158 -5.64 10.86 -14.05
C VAL A 158 -5.69 9.76 -15.11
N GLN A 159 -4.58 9.49 -15.79
CA GLN A 159 -4.53 8.40 -16.78
C GLN A 159 -4.70 7.03 -16.12
N GLY A 160 -4.14 6.84 -14.92
CA GLY A 160 -4.33 5.63 -14.12
C GLY A 160 -5.81 5.37 -13.83
N ILE A 161 -6.55 6.39 -13.38
CA ILE A 161 -8.00 6.30 -13.11
C ILE A 161 -8.76 5.96 -14.39
N LEU A 162 -8.51 6.68 -15.49
CA LEU A 162 -9.22 6.47 -16.76
C LEU A 162 -8.98 5.08 -17.35
N THR A 163 -7.80 4.51 -17.13
CA THR A 163 -7.45 3.17 -17.64
C THR A 163 -7.72 2.04 -16.66
N PHE A 164 -8.12 2.36 -15.42
CA PHE A 164 -8.31 1.38 -14.34
C PHE A 164 -9.28 0.26 -14.71
N GLY A 165 -10.39 0.60 -15.38
CA GLY A 165 -11.38 -0.37 -15.83
C GLY A 165 -10.83 -1.46 -16.76
N LYS A 166 -9.79 -1.17 -17.55
CA LYS A 166 -9.09 -2.17 -18.39
C LYS A 166 -8.39 -3.23 -17.53
N TYR A 167 -7.78 -2.82 -16.43
CA TYR A 167 -7.05 -3.72 -15.53
C TYR A 167 -7.98 -4.53 -14.64
N LEU A 168 -9.11 -3.96 -14.20
CA LEU A 168 -10.11 -4.67 -13.41
C LEU A 168 -10.70 -5.90 -14.12
N ARG A 169 -10.79 -5.85 -15.46
CA ARG A 169 -11.30 -6.97 -16.28
C ARG A 169 -10.31 -8.13 -16.40
N ARG A 170 -9.07 -7.96 -15.93
CA ARG A 170 -7.99 -8.93 -16.06
C ARG A 170 -7.80 -9.71 -14.77
N THR A 171 -8.29 -10.95 -14.74
CA THR A 171 -8.14 -11.86 -13.59
C THR A 171 -6.68 -12.06 -13.19
N ASP A 172 -5.77 -12.10 -14.17
CA ASP A 172 -4.33 -12.26 -13.93
C ASP A 172 -3.72 -11.04 -13.22
N TYR A 173 -4.21 -9.83 -13.50
CA TYR A 173 -3.82 -8.63 -12.77
C TYR A 173 -4.33 -8.65 -11.33
N ILE A 174 -5.63 -8.93 -11.16
CA ILE A 174 -6.27 -8.97 -9.84
C ILE A 174 -5.58 -9.96 -8.92
N GLN A 175 -5.28 -11.16 -9.44
CA GLN A 175 -4.55 -12.18 -8.69
C GLN A 175 -3.18 -11.67 -8.23
N VAL A 176 -2.41 -11.00 -9.11
CA VAL A 176 -1.10 -10.46 -8.77
C VAL A 176 -1.20 -9.36 -7.70
N ALA A 177 -2.11 -8.41 -7.89
CA ALA A 177 -2.35 -7.31 -6.94
C ALA A 177 -2.74 -7.84 -5.55
N TRP A 178 -3.71 -8.74 -5.50
CA TRP A 178 -4.20 -9.29 -4.24
C TRP A 178 -3.20 -10.22 -3.57
N THR A 179 -2.46 -11.02 -4.35
CA THR A 179 -1.40 -11.89 -3.77
C THR A 179 -0.31 -11.04 -3.13
N SER A 180 0.16 -9.98 -3.79
CA SER A 180 1.13 -9.04 -3.20
C SER A 180 0.61 -8.43 -1.90
N TYR A 181 -0.67 -8.03 -1.85
CA TYR A 181 -1.28 -7.53 -0.63
C TYR A 181 -1.39 -8.60 0.47
N LEU A 182 -1.85 -9.81 0.14
CA LEU A 182 -2.03 -10.90 1.11
C LEU A 182 -0.71 -11.37 1.72
N VAL A 183 0.37 -11.45 0.93
CA VAL A 183 1.72 -11.75 1.42
C VAL A 183 2.15 -10.74 2.49
N PHE A 184 1.76 -9.47 2.32
CA PHE A 184 2.01 -8.44 3.31
C PHE A 184 1.02 -8.51 4.48
N PHE A 185 -0.28 -8.62 4.25
CA PHE A 185 -1.32 -8.50 5.27
C PHE A 185 -1.40 -9.70 6.22
N VAL A 186 -1.33 -10.93 5.70
CA VAL A 186 -1.59 -12.16 6.47
C VAL A 186 -0.68 -12.27 7.71
N PRO A 187 0.64 -12.04 7.62
CA PRO A 187 1.50 -12.12 8.81
C PRO A 187 1.16 -11.13 9.91
N PHE A 188 0.74 -9.90 9.56
CA PHE A 188 0.27 -8.91 10.55
C PHE A 188 -1.04 -9.34 11.18
N PHE A 189 -1.95 -9.87 10.38
CA PHE A 189 -3.23 -10.37 10.86
C PHE A 189 -3.06 -11.57 11.81
N VAL A 190 -2.17 -12.51 11.47
CA VAL A 190 -1.82 -13.63 12.34
C VAL A 190 -1.18 -13.13 13.63
N LEU A 191 -0.25 -12.17 13.56
CA LEU A 191 0.36 -11.58 14.75
C LEU A 191 -0.69 -10.91 15.64
N TYR A 192 -1.63 -10.16 15.05
CA TYR A 192 -2.72 -9.52 15.76
C TYR A 192 -3.58 -10.55 16.51
N ILE A 193 -4.08 -11.59 15.84
CA ILE A 193 -4.90 -12.64 16.49
C ILE A 193 -4.11 -13.33 17.60
N LEU A 194 -2.87 -13.71 17.33
CA LEU A 194 -2.08 -14.50 18.27
C LEU A 194 -1.55 -13.68 19.44
N SER A 195 -1.49 -12.35 19.31
CA SER A 195 -1.09 -11.45 20.41
C SER A 195 -2.04 -11.48 21.60
N SER A 196 -3.29 -11.90 21.40
CA SER A 196 -4.29 -12.05 22.47
C SER A 196 -4.03 -13.27 23.37
N PHE A 197 -3.16 -14.20 22.97
CA PHE A 197 -2.82 -15.36 23.79
C PHE A 197 -1.70 -15.00 24.78
N PRO A 198 -1.89 -15.30 26.08
CA PRO A 198 -0.85 -15.09 27.09
C PRO A 198 0.45 -15.78 26.69
N ASN A 199 1.57 -15.07 26.82
CA ASN A 199 2.93 -15.56 26.55
C ASN A 199 3.25 -15.92 25.08
N PHE A 200 2.32 -15.77 24.13
CA PHE A 200 2.61 -16.07 22.72
C PHE A 200 3.75 -15.20 22.20
N LEU A 201 3.69 -13.88 22.44
CA LEU A 201 4.70 -12.92 21.99
C LEU A 201 6.09 -13.18 22.59
N SER A 202 6.17 -13.79 23.79
CA SER A 202 7.43 -14.19 24.43
C SER A 202 7.91 -15.58 24.03
N SER A 203 7.11 -16.36 23.30
CA SER A 203 7.50 -17.68 22.81
C SER A 203 8.44 -17.59 21.61
N PHE A 204 9.21 -18.65 21.36
CA PHE A 204 10.06 -18.75 20.16
C PHE A 204 9.29 -18.47 18.87
N PHE A 205 8.10 -19.07 18.71
CA PHE A 205 7.26 -18.87 17.52
C PHE A 205 6.69 -17.46 17.41
N GLY A 206 6.33 -16.83 18.54
CA GLY A 206 5.89 -15.44 18.56
C GLY A 206 7.02 -14.48 18.15
N LEU A 207 8.22 -14.66 18.69
CA LEU A 207 9.40 -13.88 18.32
C LEU A 207 9.74 -14.07 16.83
N LEU A 208 9.66 -15.29 16.31
CA LEU A 208 9.87 -15.56 14.88
C LEU A 208 8.83 -14.81 14.01
N LEU A 209 7.56 -14.83 14.39
CA LEU A 209 6.51 -14.12 13.67
C LEU A 209 6.71 -12.59 13.72
N VAL A 210 7.12 -12.06 14.88
CA VAL A 210 7.47 -10.64 15.02
C VAL A 210 8.64 -10.27 14.08
N LEU A 211 9.68 -11.10 13.98
CA LEU A 211 10.78 -10.88 13.05
C LEU A 211 10.30 -10.88 11.59
N ILE A 212 9.41 -11.80 11.21
CA ILE A 212 8.80 -11.83 9.88
C ILE A 212 8.02 -10.54 9.60
N VAL A 213 7.20 -10.10 10.55
CA VAL A 213 6.41 -8.86 10.42
C VAL A 213 7.31 -7.63 10.30
N ILE A 214 8.39 -7.54 11.08
CA ILE A 214 9.39 -6.47 10.95
C ILE A 214 10.04 -6.50 9.57
N PHE A 215 10.50 -7.67 9.12
CA PHE A 215 11.10 -7.82 7.80
C PHE A 215 10.15 -7.39 6.68
N LEU A 216 8.89 -7.82 6.74
CA LEU A 216 7.86 -7.42 5.77
C LEU A 216 7.55 -5.93 5.84
N SER A 217 7.48 -5.33 7.04
CA SER A 217 7.32 -3.88 7.21
C SER A 217 8.43 -3.09 6.53
N LEU A 218 9.68 -3.56 6.61
CA LEU A 218 10.84 -2.91 6.01
C LEU A 218 10.91 -3.10 4.50
N THR A 219 10.31 -4.17 3.97
CA THR A 219 10.41 -4.57 2.56
C THR A 219 9.11 -4.42 1.77
N TRP A 220 8.03 -3.94 2.40
CA TRP A 220 6.70 -3.88 1.81
C TRP A 220 6.67 -3.10 0.49
N ASP A 221 7.39 -1.99 0.36
CA ASP A 221 7.54 -1.26 -0.92
C ASP A 221 8.01 -2.19 -2.03
N LEU A 222 8.97 -3.06 -1.76
CA LEU A 222 9.49 -4.00 -2.75
C LEU A 222 8.41 -5.03 -3.15
N ILE A 223 7.57 -5.46 -2.23
CA ILE A 223 6.53 -6.47 -2.54
C ILE A 223 5.35 -5.82 -3.27
N LEU A 224 4.95 -4.63 -2.82
CA LEU A 224 3.74 -3.93 -3.25
C LEU A 224 3.92 -3.17 -4.57
N HIS A 225 5.15 -3.00 -5.05
CA HIS A 225 5.42 -2.51 -6.41
C HIS A 225 5.49 -3.61 -7.47
N PHE A 226 5.41 -4.90 -7.09
CA PHE A 226 5.40 -5.99 -8.07
C PHE A 226 4.25 -5.89 -9.10
N PRO A 227 3.00 -5.53 -8.71
CA PRO A 227 1.92 -5.35 -9.68
C PRO A 227 2.20 -4.23 -10.69
N VAL A 228 2.94 -3.18 -10.30
CA VAL A 228 3.39 -2.11 -11.23
C VAL A 228 4.28 -2.70 -12.32
N PHE A 229 5.28 -3.48 -11.93
CA PHE A 229 6.17 -4.17 -12.87
C PHE A 229 5.39 -5.10 -13.80
N TYR A 230 4.41 -5.83 -13.25
CA TYR A 230 3.56 -6.73 -14.02
C TYR A 230 2.74 -5.98 -15.08
N ILE A 231 2.13 -4.85 -14.72
CA ILE A 231 1.39 -4.01 -15.67
C ILE A 231 2.29 -3.59 -16.82
N VAL A 232 3.44 -3.00 -16.52
CA VAL A 232 4.30 -2.37 -17.54
C VAL A 232 4.94 -3.42 -18.45
N LYS A 233 5.56 -4.45 -17.85
CA LYS A 233 6.35 -5.43 -18.62
C LYS A 233 5.55 -6.58 -19.22
N LYS A 234 4.31 -6.81 -18.77
CA LYS A 234 3.45 -7.86 -19.34
C LYS A 234 2.21 -7.30 -20.00
N ILE A 235 1.41 -6.52 -19.30
CA ILE A 235 0.10 -6.09 -19.81
C ILE A 235 0.26 -5.05 -20.91
N ASP A 236 0.98 -3.97 -20.64
CA ASP A 236 1.13 -2.86 -21.57
C ASP A 236 2.03 -3.27 -22.75
N ALA A 237 3.17 -3.91 -22.47
CA ALA A 237 4.05 -4.45 -23.52
C ALA A 237 3.35 -5.41 -24.50
N SER A 238 2.39 -6.23 -24.02
CA SER A 238 1.59 -7.11 -24.90
C SER A 238 0.52 -6.37 -25.71
N THR A 239 0.10 -5.19 -25.27
CA THR A 239 -0.88 -4.36 -25.98
C THR A 239 -0.21 -3.63 -27.15
N ASP A 240 1.04 -3.19 -26.97
CA ASP A 240 1.80 -2.47 -28.00
C ASP A 240 2.31 -3.38 -29.14
N THR A 241 2.40 -4.69 -28.91
CA THR A 241 2.79 -5.69 -29.93
C THR A 241 1.63 -6.21 -30.77
N ASN A 242 0.40 -5.75 -30.56
CA ASN A 242 -0.71 -5.97 -31.50
C ASN A 242 -0.87 -4.70 -32.34
N PRO A 243 -0.12 -4.55 -33.46
CA PRO A 243 -0.62 -3.67 -34.49
C PRO A 243 -1.97 -4.23 -34.93
N LEU A 244 -2.93 -3.33 -35.14
CA LEU A 244 -4.11 -3.62 -35.92
C LEU A 244 -3.70 -4.48 -37.12
N SER A 245 -4.33 -5.64 -37.25
CA SER A 245 -4.44 -6.35 -38.52
C SER A 245 -5.29 -5.46 -39.44
N ASP A 246 -4.72 -4.34 -39.89
CA ASP A 246 -5.21 -3.61 -41.04
C ASP A 246 -4.90 -4.47 -42.26
N GLY A 247 -5.92 -5.18 -42.70
CA GLY A 247 -6.01 -5.69 -44.06
C GLY A 247 -7.40 -5.39 -44.58
N PRO A 248 -7.57 -4.49 -45.56
CA PRO A 248 -8.77 -4.53 -46.37
C PRO A 248 -8.71 -5.83 -47.18
N ILE A 249 -9.69 -6.72 -46.99
CA ILE A 249 -9.92 -7.78 -47.97
C ILE A 249 -10.71 -7.12 -49.09
N GLU A 250 -10.00 -6.49 -50.01
CA GLU A 250 -10.48 -6.36 -51.38
C GLU A 250 -10.32 -7.71 -52.10
N SER A 251 -11.25 -7.93 -53.03
CA SER A 251 -11.34 -8.96 -54.09
C SER A 251 -12.02 -10.30 -53.75
N GLY A 252 -13.13 -10.51 -54.47
CA GLY A 252 -13.99 -11.68 -54.50
C GLY A 252 -15.32 -11.34 -55.17
#